data_AF-A0A496DW28-F1
#
_entry.id   AF-A0A496DW28-F1
#
_cell.length_a   1.000
_cell.length_b   1.000
_cell.length_c   1.000
_cell.angle_alpha   90.00
_cell.angle_beta   90.00
_cell.angle_gamma   90.00
#
_symmetry.space_group_name_H-M   'P 1'
#
loop_
_entity.id
_entity.type
_entity.pdbx_description
1 polymer ?
#
loop_
_entity_poly.entity_id
_entity_poly.type
_entity_poly.pdbx_seq_one_letter_code
_entity_poly.pdbx_strand_id
1 'polypeptide(L)'
;MKCFFLKYDSNLIDLLRYALLRVETLDNIGLFNGKLGTAIIFYEYSRYSKNKLYEEYASEIIDSISEIPNNLSLSLSDGLLGIGWGMSYLFFKQYIGGDIEYVLSDLDRKIISNLKSNSICVEDYFLYMKMKNSYLQNKPCDCENILNKIWHTCLII
;
A
#
# COMPACT_ATOMS: atom_id res chain seq x y z
N MET A 1 -7.00 10.76 -0.88
CA MET A 1 -6.21 11.04 -2.10
C MET A 1 -6.83 12.08 -3.04
N LYS A 2 -8.14 12.07 -3.32
CA LYS A 2 -8.79 13.05 -4.22
C LYS A 2 -8.41 14.53 -3.97
N CYS A 3 -8.35 14.96 -2.71
CA CYS A 3 -7.95 16.34 -2.38
C CYS A 3 -6.54 16.69 -2.87
N PHE A 4 -5.60 15.73 -2.85
CA PHE A 4 -4.26 15.95 -3.41
C PHE A 4 -4.27 16.03 -4.93
N PHE A 5 -5.02 15.17 -5.60
CA PHE A 5 -5.14 15.22 -7.06
C PHE A 5 -5.65 16.60 -7.53
N LEU A 6 -6.66 17.15 -6.83
CA LEU A 6 -7.17 18.50 -7.10
C LEU A 6 -6.14 19.59 -6.75
N LYS A 7 -5.40 19.45 -5.65
CA LYS A 7 -4.40 20.42 -5.22
C LYS A 7 -3.22 20.54 -6.19
N TYR A 8 -2.85 19.44 -6.84
CA TYR A 8 -1.70 19.35 -7.74
C TYR A 8 -2.13 19.20 -9.22
N ASP A 9 -3.36 19.54 -9.58
CA ASP A 9 -3.94 19.25 -10.90
C ASP A 9 -3.05 19.68 -12.09
N SER A 10 -2.38 20.84 -11.98
CA SER A 10 -1.51 21.38 -13.04
C SER A 10 -0.23 20.58 -13.30
N ASN A 11 0.30 19.85 -12.31
CA ASN A 11 1.54 19.06 -12.44
C ASN A 11 1.36 17.58 -12.10
N LEU A 12 0.12 17.15 -11.82
CA LEU A 12 -0.20 15.79 -11.37
C LEU A 12 0.28 14.73 -12.36
N ILE A 13 0.06 14.95 -13.66
CA ILE A 13 0.45 14.01 -14.71
C ILE A 13 1.97 13.81 -14.73
N ASP A 14 2.74 14.88 -14.57
CA ASP A 14 4.20 14.80 -14.59
C ASP A 14 4.72 14.09 -13.33
N LEU A 15 4.11 14.34 -12.16
CA LEU A 15 4.41 13.60 -10.94
C LEU A 15 4.11 12.10 -11.09
N LEU A 16 2.97 11.75 -11.69
CA LEU A 16 2.58 10.35 -11.92
C LEU A 16 3.51 9.65 -12.92
N ARG A 17 3.91 10.33 -14.00
CA ARG A 17 4.91 9.81 -14.96
C ARG A 17 6.27 9.59 -14.31
N TYR A 18 6.71 10.54 -13.49
CA TYR A 18 7.95 10.40 -12.73
C TYR A 18 7.87 9.20 -11.77
N ALA A 19 6.76 9.04 -11.04
CA ALA A 19 6.55 7.90 -10.16
C ALA A 19 6.56 6.55 -10.92
N LEU A 20 5.99 6.51 -12.14
CA LEU A 20 5.99 5.31 -12.99
C LEU A 20 7.41 4.90 -13.40
N LEU A 21 8.25 5.85 -13.83
CA LEU A 21 9.64 5.55 -14.17
C LEU A 21 10.46 5.14 -12.95
N ARG A 22 10.19 5.77 -11.81
CA ARG A 22 10.93 5.52 -10.57
C ARG A 22 10.62 4.12 -9.99
N VAL A 23 9.36 3.69 -10.01
CA VAL A 23 8.94 2.43 -9.38
C VAL A 23 9.59 1.20 -10.00
N GLU A 24 9.93 1.26 -11.29
CA GLU A 24 10.66 0.18 -11.99
C GLU A 24 12.06 -0.06 -11.39
N THR A 25 12.72 0.98 -10.91
CA THR A 25 14.07 0.94 -10.33
C THR A 25 14.10 0.80 -8.80
N LEU A 26 12.93 0.76 -8.16
CA LEU A 26 12.82 0.82 -6.71
C LEU A 26 12.88 -0.58 -6.09
N ASP A 27 13.90 -0.89 -5.29
CA ASP A 27 13.98 -2.19 -4.60
C ASP A 27 13.00 -2.32 -3.43
N ASN A 28 12.61 -1.18 -2.83
CA ASN A 28 11.70 -1.16 -1.70
C ASN A 28 10.27 -1.52 -2.13
N ILE A 29 9.81 -2.72 -1.77
CA ILE A 29 8.44 -3.17 -2.08
C ILE A 29 7.37 -2.64 -1.11
N GLY A 30 7.79 -1.97 -0.02
CA GLY A 30 6.91 -1.58 1.07
C GLY A 30 5.94 -0.43 0.78
N LEU A 31 5.34 0.08 1.86
CA LEU A 31 4.23 1.02 1.80
C LEU A 31 4.68 2.47 1.58
N PHE A 32 5.67 2.93 2.33
CA PHE A 32 6.21 4.28 2.18
C PHE A 32 7.49 4.22 1.39
N ASN A 33 7.66 5.20 0.49
CA ASN A 33 8.80 5.26 -0.42
C ASN A 33 9.01 3.94 -1.18
N GLY A 34 7.91 3.24 -1.50
CA GLY A 34 7.92 1.84 -1.92
C GLY A 34 6.93 1.56 -3.04
N LYS A 35 7.06 0.38 -3.65
CA LYS A 35 6.23 -0.06 -4.78
C LYS A 35 4.76 -0.13 -4.42
N LEU A 36 4.40 -0.71 -3.27
CA LEU A 36 3.00 -0.84 -2.85
C LEU A 36 2.32 0.52 -2.64
N GLY A 37 3.02 1.50 -2.06
CA GLY A 37 2.51 2.87 -1.95
C GLY A 37 2.23 3.52 -3.30
N THR A 38 3.13 3.29 -4.26
CA THR A 38 2.96 3.79 -5.64
C THR A 38 1.78 3.13 -6.35
N ALA A 39 1.61 1.81 -6.19
CA ALA A 39 0.44 1.09 -6.71
C ALA A 39 -0.87 1.64 -6.13
N ILE A 40 -0.93 1.94 -4.82
CA ILE A 40 -2.10 2.55 -4.18
C ILE A 40 -2.45 3.90 -4.83
N ILE A 41 -1.45 4.73 -5.11
CA ILE A 41 -1.64 6.02 -5.80
C ILE A 41 -2.23 5.81 -7.19
N PHE A 42 -1.71 4.85 -7.96
CA PHE A 42 -2.19 4.58 -9.31
C PHE A 42 -3.60 4.00 -9.35
N TYR A 43 -3.96 3.11 -8.43
CA TYR A 43 -5.34 2.65 -8.27
C TYR A 43 -6.30 3.79 -7.91
N GLU A 44 -5.93 4.64 -6.94
CA GLU A 44 -6.73 5.80 -6.55
C GLU A 44 -6.86 6.82 -7.69
N TYR A 45 -5.79 7.02 -8.46
CA TYR A 45 -5.81 7.92 -9.61
C TYR A 45 -6.62 7.36 -10.78
N SER A 46 -6.53 6.06 -11.07
CA SER A 46 -7.39 5.38 -12.05
C SER A 46 -8.86 5.63 -11.73
N ARG A 47 -9.27 5.39 -10.48
CA ARG A 47 -10.66 5.61 -10.05
C ARG A 47 -11.08 7.08 -10.12
N TYR A 48 -10.19 8.00 -9.77
CA TYR A 48 -10.44 9.44 -9.86
C TYR A 48 -10.60 9.93 -11.31
N SER A 49 -9.66 9.58 -12.18
CA SER A 49 -9.59 10.04 -13.57
C SER A 49 -10.42 9.20 -14.54
N LYS A 50 -10.91 8.04 -14.10
CA LYS A 50 -11.52 6.98 -14.92
C LYS A 50 -10.59 6.45 -16.02
N ASN A 51 -9.28 6.57 -15.82
CA ASN A 51 -8.28 6.09 -16.77
C ASN A 51 -7.73 4.72 -16.32
N LYS A 52 -8.22 3.66 -16.98
CA LYS A 52 -7.84 2.27 -16.70
C LYS A 52 -6.35 1.98 -16.89
N LEU A 53 -5.62 2.77 -17.66
CA LEU A 53 -4.19 2.58 -17.86
C LEU A 53 -3.42 2.61 -16.51
N TYR A 54 -3.86 3.45 -15.56
CA TYR A 54 -3.24 3.49 -14.24
C TYR A 54 -3.62 2.29 -13.37
N GLU A 55 -4.76 1.65 -13.63
CA GLU A 55 -5.12 0.39 -12.98
C GLU A 55 -4.24 -0.76 -13.50
N GLU A 56 -3.95 -0.77 -14.80
CA GLU A 56 -3.02 -1.73 -15.42
C GLU A 56 -1.62 -1.58 -14.82
N TYR A 57 -1.08 -0.36 -14.77
CA TYR A 57 0.21 -0.11 -14.10
C TYR A 57 0.21 -0.51 -12.62
N ALA A 58 -0.87 -0.21 -11.90
CA ALA A 58 -0.97 -0.60 -10.49
C ALA A 58 -0.98 -2.12 -10.32
N SER A 59 -1.68 -2.84 -11.20
CA SER A 59 -1.76 -4.30 -11.19
C SER A 59 -0.41 -4.94 -11.47
N GLU A 60 0.33 -4.46 -12.48
CA GLU A 60 1.69 -4.90 -12.79
C GLU A 60 2.65 -4.71 -11.61
N ILE A 61 2.54 -3.57 -10.90
CA ILE A 61 3.33 -3.33 -9.69
C ILE A 61 2.99 -4.34 -8.60
N ILE A 62 1.70 -4.65 -8.38
CA ILE A 62 1.26 -5.65 -7.38
C ILE A 62 1.79 -7.04 -7.73
N ASP A 63 1.71 -7.44 -9.00
CA ASP A 63 2.24 -8.73 -9.45
C ASP A 63 3.76 -8.81 -9.20
N SER A 64 4.50 -7.71 -9.42
CA SER A 64 5.94 -7.66 -9.18
C SER A 64 6.38 -7.79 -7.70
N ILE A 65 5.47 -7.54 -6.75
CA ILE A 65 5.75 -7.65 -5.30
C ILE A 65 5.11 -8.86 -4.64
N SER A 66 4.48 -9.75 -5.42
CA SER A 66 3.81 -10.95 -4.93
C SER A 66 4.76 -11.92 -4.20
N GLU A 67 6.05 -11.93 -4.56
CA GLU A 67 7.10 -12.66 -3.85
C GLU A 67 7.68 -11.83 -2.69
N ILE A 68 7.02 -11.88 -1.53
CA ILE A 68 7.47 -11.16 -0.32
C ILE A 68 8.77 -11.76 0.21
N PRO A 69 9.88 -10.99 0.28
CA PRO A 69 11.16 -11.46 0.83
C PRO A 69 11.02 -11.99 2.25
N ASN A 70 11.80 -13.01 2.58
CA ASN A 70 11.74 -13.67 3.88
C ASN A 70 12.33 -12.84 5.04
N ASN A 71 13.10 -11.80 4.73
CA ASN A 71 13.91 -11.03 5.68
C ASN A 71 13.45 -9.58 5.88
N LEU A 72 12.18 -9.28 5.62
CA LEU A 72 11.64 -7.94 5.85
C LEU A 72 11.51 -7.60 7.33
N SER A 73 11.66 -6.31 7.65
CA SER A 73 11.44 -5.77 8.98
C SER A 73 9.95 -5.86 9.37
N LEU A 74 9.65 -5.62 10.65
CA LEU A 74 8.29 -5.46 11.16
C LEU A 74 7.88 -3.99 11.22
N SER A 75 8.29 -3.17 10.25
CA SER A 75 7.90 -1.76 10.17
C SER A 75 6.65 -1.57 9.32
N LEU A 76 5.89 -0.49 9.58
CA LEU A 76 4.84 -0.04 8.68
C LEU A 76 5.39 0.60 7.39
N SER A 77 6.64 1.07 7.40
CA SER A 77 7.21 1.82 6.28
C SER A 77 7.59 0.91 5.11
N ASP A 78 8.49 -0.02 5.37
CA ASP A 78 9.13 -0.88 4.39
C ASP A 78 9.04 -2.38 4.75
N GLY A 79 8.34 -2.70 5.85
CA GLY A 79 8.24 -4.03 6.41
C GLY A 79 6.90 -4.73 6.19
N LEU A 80 6.76 -5.90 6.82
CA LEU A 80 5.59 -6.77 6.70
C LEU A 80 4.28 -6.08 7.14
N LEU A 81 4.33 -5.21 8.14
CA LEU A 81 3.13 -4.49 8.62
C LEU A 81 2.64 -3.48 7.57
N GLY A 82 3.58 -2.81 6.88
CA GLY A 82 3.27 -1.91 5.78
C GLY A 82 2.63 -2.64 4.60
N ILE A 83 3.20 -3.79 4.23
CA ILE A 83 2.67 -4.64 3.17
C ILE A 83 1.27 -5.13 3.54
N GLY A 84 1.09 -5.66 4.75
CA GLY A 84 -0.22 -6.10 5.24
C GLY A 84 -1.26 -4.99 5.24
N TRP A 85 -0.89 -3.78 5.69
CA TRP A 85 -1.76 -2.61 5.66
C TRP A 85 -2.16 -2.24 4.22
N GLY A 86 -1.19 -2.13 3.32
CA GLY A 86 -1.45 -1.73 1.93
C GLY A 86 -2.30 -2.73 1.17
N MET A 87 -2.02 -4.03 1.31
CA MET A 87 -2.86 -5.08 0.72
C MET A 87 -4.28 -5.04 1.29
N SER A 88 -4.42 -4.90 2.61
CA SER A 88 -5.75 -4.76 3.26
C SER A 88 -6.51 -3.54 2.74
N TYR A 89 -5.81 -2.43 2.49
CA TYR A 89 -6.40 -1.24 1.89
C TYR A 89 -6.90 -1.49 0.46
N LEU A 90 -6.14 -2.22 -0.36
CA LEU A 90 -6.56 -2.56 -1.73
C LEU A 90 -7.82 -3.45 -1.72
N PHE A 91 -7.91 -4.42 -0.81
CA PHE A 91 -9.14 -5.20 -0.57
C PHE A 91 -10.29 -4.31 -0.10
N PHE A 92 -10.05 -3.46 0.90
CA PHE A 92 -11.05 -2.52 1.44
C PHE A 92 -11.65 -1.63 0.36
N LYS A 93 -10.83 -1.19 -0.59
CA LYS A 93 -11.25 -0.34 -1.71
C LYS A 93 -11.72 -1.12 -2.93
N GLN A 94 -11.75 -2.46 -2.88
CA GLN A 94 -12.13 -3.33 -3.98
C GLN A 94 -11.31 -3.07 -5.25
N TYR A 95 -10.01 -2.80 -5.07
CA TYR A 95 -9.05 -2.74 -6.19
C TYR A 95 -8.55 -4.14 -6.55
N ILE A 96 -8.48 -5.04 -5.57
CA ILE A 96 -8.14 -6.45 -5.74
C ILE A 96 -9.24 -7.34 -5.12
N GLY A 97 -9.34 -8.57 -5.61
CA GLY A 97 -10.32 -9.56 -5.15
C GLY A 97 -9.67 -10.81 -4.54
N GLY A 98 -10.51 -11.72 -4.06
CA GLY A 98 -10.08 -12.95 -3.39
C GLY A 98 -10.43 -12.97 -1.90
N ASP A 99 -9.94 -13.99 -1.21
CA ASP A 99 -10.09 -14.14 0.24
C ASP A 99 -8.87 -13.51 0.95
N ILE A 100 -9.10 -12.39 1.66
CA ILE A 100 -8.04 -11.68 2.38
C ILE A 100 -7.35 -12.56 3.43
N GLU A 101 -8.08 -13.48 4.07
CA GLU A 101 -7.53 -14.35 5.11
C GLU A 101 -6.56 -15.35 4.48
N TYR A 102 -6.91 -15.87 3.30
CA TYR A 102 -6.01 -16.71 2.51
C TYR A 102 -4.80 -15.93 2.01
N VAL A 103 -5.03 -14.80 1.33
CA VAL A 103 -3.99 -13.98 0.68
C VAL A 103 -2.98 -13.44 1.69
N LEU A 104 -3.39 -13.06 2.89
CA LEU A 104 -2.49 -12.55 3.93
C LEU A 104 -2.00 -13.61 4.92
N SER A 105 -2.40 -14.88 4.78
CA SER A 105 -2.11 -15.92 5.77
C SER A 105 -0.61 -16.14 6.03
N ASP A 106 0.22 -16.17 4.99
CA ASP A 106 1.67 -16.34 5.11
C ASP A 106 2.33 -15.11 5.75
N LEU A 107 1.87 -13.91 5.39
CA LEU A 107 2.32 -12.65 5.97
C LEU A 107 1.98 -12.58 7.47
N ASP A 108 0.76 -12.97 7.84
CA ASP A 108 0.32 -13.01 9.24
C ASP A 108 1.13 -13.99 10.06
N ARG A 109 1.40 -15.19 9.53
CA ARG A 109 2.27 -16.18 10.19
C ARG A 109 3.67 -15.62 10.41
N LYS A 110 4.25 -14.94 9.41
CA LYS A 110 5.57 -14.27 9.52
C LYS A 110 5.56 -13.16 10.57
N ILE A 111 4.51 -12.34 10.66
CA ILE A 111 4.40 -11.32 11.72
C ILE A 111 4.36 -11.98 13.10
N ILE A 112 3.51 -13.01 13.28
CA ILE A 112 3.36 -13.72 14.55
C ILE A 112 4.64 -14.46 14.97
N SER A 113 5.39 -15.03 14.03
CA SER A 113 6.66 -15.68 14.36
C SER A 113 7.71 -14.68 14.85
N ASN A 114 7.80 -13.51 14.21
CA ASN A 114 8.80 -12.51 14.58
C ASN A 114 8.39 -11.67 15.80
N LEU A 115 7.09 -11.62 16.15
CA LEU A 115 6.59 -11.05 17.42
C LEU A 115 7.27 -11.63 18.66
N LYS A 116 7.71 -12.90 18.59
CA LYS A 116 8.36 -13.60 19.71
C LYS A 116 9.83 -13.24 19.90
N SER A 117 10.45 -12.58 18.91
CA SER A 117 11.91 -12.42 18.85
C SER A 117 12.37 -10.97 18.68
N ASN A 118 11.48 -10.05 18.29
CA ASN A 118 11.81 -8.65 18.02
C ASN A 118 10.84 -7.69 18.74
N SER A 119 11.33 -6.51 19.11
CA SER A 119 10.48 -5.41 19.58
C SER A 119 9.64 -4.88 18.42
N ILE A 120 8.36 -5.19 18.40
CA ILE A 120 7.42 -4.61 17.44
C ILE A 120 7.02 -3.20 17.85
N CYS A 121 6.86 -2.31 16.87
CA CYS A 121 6.11 -1.08 17.08
C CYS A 121 4.63 -1.45 17.25
N VAL A 122 4.12 -1.43 18.49
CA VAL A 122 2.74 -1.78 18.82
C VAL A 122 1.74 -0.96 17.98
N GLU A 123 2.09 0.30 17.69
CA GLU A 123 1.30 1.20 16.86
C GLU A 123 1.20 0.70 15.40
N ASP A 124 2.31 0.27 14.80
CA ASP A 124 2.33 -0.24 13.42
C ASP A 124 1.45 -1.50 13.29
N TYR A 125 1.53 -2.40 14.28
CA TYR A 125 0.71 -3.61 14.30
C TYR A 125 -0.77 -3.27 14.45
N PHE A 126 -1.09 -2.33 15.35
CA PHE A 126 -2.45 -1.84 15.52
C PHE A 126 -3.00 -1.22 14.23
N LEU A 127 -2.20 -0.43 13.51
CA LEU A 127 -2.60 0.18 12.24
C LEU A 127 -2.93 -0.87 11.18
N TYR A 128 -2.07 -1.89 11.01
CA TYR A 128 -2.35 -3.02 10.12
C TYR A 128 -3.66 -3.73 10.50
N MET A 129 -3.79 -4.15 11.77
CA MET A 129 -4.97 -4.89 12.24
C MET A 129 -6.25 -4.07 12.12
N LYS A 130 -6.19 -2.75 12.36
CA LYS A 130 -7.32 -1.84 12.18
C LYS A 130 -7.81 -1.87 10.73
N MET A 131 -6.91 -1.77 9.76
CA MET A 131 -7.26 -1.79 8.33
C MET A 131 -7.88 -3.13 7.92
N LYS A 132 -7.22 -4.24 8.28
CA LYS A 132 -7.69 -5.59 7.96
C LYS A 132 -9.08 -5.87 8.55
N ASN A 133 -9.28 -5.53 9.83
CA ASN A 133 -10.56 -5.72 10.52
C ASN A 133 -11.67 -4.83 9.95
N SER A 134 -11.36 -3.61 9.50
CA SER A 134 -12.33 -2.75 8.83
C SER A 134 -12.88 -3.40 7.55
N TYR A 135 -12.02 -4.06 6.76
CA TYR A 135 -12.50 -4.85 5.61
C TYR A 135 -13.35 -6.05 6.05
N LEU A 136 -12.85 -6.89 6.96
CA LEU A 136 -13.55 -8.10 7.41
C LEU A 136 -14.93 -7.81 8.03
N GLN A 137 -15.06 -6.68 8.72
CA GLN A 137 -16.30 -6.28 9.41
C GLN A 137 -17.14 -5.31 8.58
N ASN A 138 -16.72 -4.99 7.35
CA ASN A 138 -17.34 -3.97 6.49
C ASN A 138 -17.59 -2.62 7.21
N LYS A 139 -16.60 -2.19 7.99
CA LYS A 139 -16.64 -0.94 8.76
C LYS A 139 -15.81 0.14 8.09
N PRO A 140 -16.24 1.41 8.15
CA PRO A 140 -15.42 2.51 7.67
C PRO A 140 -14.07 2.54 8.41
N CYS A 141 -13.00 2.80 7.67
CA CYS A 141 -11.68 3.02 8.24
C CYS A 141 -11.19 4.43 7.89
N ASP A 142 -10.87 5.21 8.92
CA ASP A 142 -10.05 6.40 8.73
C ASP A 142 -8.61 5.97 8.42
N CYS A 143 -8.17 6.31 7.21
CA CYS A 143 -6.86 6.01 6.64
C CYS A 143 -6.18 7.28 6.11
N GLU A 144 -6.74 8.46 6.37
CA GLU A 144 -6.27 9.70 5.74
C GLU A 144 -4.80 9.99 6.08
N ASN A 145 -4.39 9.79 7.33
CA ASN A 145 -3.00 9.98 7.75
C ASN A 145 -2.01 9.09 6.99
N ILE A 146 -2.36 7.83 6.74
CA ILE A 146 -1.49 6.91 6.00
C ILE A 146 -1.47 7.26 4.52
N LEU A 147 -2.63 7.60 3.93
CA LEU A 147 -2.70 8.04 2.53
C LEU A 147 -1.95 9.34 2.29
N ASN A 148 -1.97 10.28 3.24
CA ASN A 148 -1.16 11.50 3.21
C ASN A 148 0.33 11.16 3.20
N LYS A 149 0.76 10.23 4.07
CA LYS A 149 2.17 9.80 4.12
C LYS A 149 2.60 9.04 2.87
N ILE A 150 1.74 8.19 2.29
CA ILE A 150 1.98 7.54 0.99
C ILE A 150 2.17 8.60 -0.09
N TRP A 151 1.24 9.56 -0.19
CA TRP A 151 1.30 10.64 -1.17
C TRP A 151 2.64 11.38 -1.10
N HIS A 152 3.02 11.84 0.10
CA HIS A 152 4.27 12.56 0.26
C HIS A 152 5.49 11.69 -0.07
N THR A 153 5.59 10.49 0.51
CA THR A 153 6.79 9.65 0.33
C THR A 153 6.94 9.02 -1.05
N CYS A 154 5.86 8.90 -1.83
CA CYS A 154 5.89 8.24 -3.15
C CYS A 154 5.84 9.22 -4.32
N LEU A 155 5.25 10.41 -4.17
CA LEU A 155 5.13 11.42 -5.25
C LEU A 155 5.88 12.73 -4.99
N ILE A 156 6.16 13.09 -3.73
CA ILE A 156 6.79 14.38 -3.38
C ILE A 156 8.13 14.10 -2.72
N ILE A 157 9.19 14.13 -3.51
CA ILE A 157 10.58 14.06 -3.02
C ILE A 157 11.03 15.45 -2.58
#